data_AF-A0A8K0CH63-F1
#
_entry.id   AF-A0A8K0CH63-F1
#
_cell.length_a   1.000
_cell.length_b   1.000
_cell.length_c   1.000
_cell.angle_alpha   90.00
_cell.angle_beta   90.00
_cell.angle_gamma   90.00
#
_symmetry.space_group_name_H-M   'P 1'
#
loop_
_entity.id
_entity.type
_entity.pdbx_description
1 polymer ?
#
loop_
_entity_poly.entity_id
_entity_poly.type
_entity_poly.pdbx_seq_one_letter_code
_entity_poly.pdbx_strand_id
1 'polypeptide(L)'
;ISDTVKCDLELPVIRADKRYFSLKHRGENNDHWGIVSDVAVEDGIRIITLRSTVQVHNHFNTPVDVYYMTARGNELECISTIEPGAIINIPLKAVYTPTNELFFSIPGYSVTSTPFIWKDLQLNLSITKLMHCTPKSAGECNEPFVIKAVGETEQIFHESTNRHTMASTCYNIHLHPAVTLKNCLPVNIICCVQNIAEEKFVKPGETLQMPNVDPGTSTIVIRLPDYLEKEWSCQHDVVVNPPAFSVWQFDSYDSVTKVSLDLGMHVLTKGGSMVMSLYCPFWMLNKTDLLISYR
;
A
#
# COMPACT_ATOMS: atom_id res chain seq x y z
N ILE A 1 28.49 -24.24 -26.25
CA ILE A 1 27.69 -24.04 -27.49
C ILE A 1 26.25 -24.25 -27.07
N SER A 2 25.62 -23.21 -26.53
CA SER A 2 24.24 -23.26 -26.04
C SER A 2 23.32 -23.12 -27.23
N ASP A 3 22.60 -24.19 -27.57
CA ASP A 3 21.49 -24.15 -28.51
C ASP A 3 20.50 -23.06 -28.05
N THR A 4 20.56 -21.89 -28.69
CA THR A 4 19.51 -20.90 -28.62
C THR A 4 18.28 -21.51 -29.27
N VAL A 5 17.42 -22.13 -28.45
CA VAL A 5 16.10 -22.60 -28.86
C VAL A 5 15.37 -21.39 -29.45
N LYS A 6 15.24 -21.34 -30.78
CA LYS A 6 14.42 -20.34 -31.46
C LYS A 6 12.98 -20.58 -31.03
N CYS A 7 12.45 -19.70 -30.19
CA CYS A 7 11.02 -19.62 -29.89
C CYS A 7 10.45 -18.47 -30.71
N ASP A 8 9.75 -18.82 -31.78
CA ASP A 8 8.95 -17.86 -32.52
C ASP A 8 7.59 -17.74 -31.82
N LEU A 9 7.23 -16.53 -31.42
CA LEU A 9 5.99 -16.20 -30.71
C LEU A 9 5.19 -15.22 -31.58
N GLU A 10 3.97 -15.62 -31.96
CA GLU A 10 3.06 -14.76 -32.71
C GLU A 10 2.17 -13.98 -31.74
N LEU A 11 2.34 -12.66 -31.74
CA LEU A 11 1.59 -11.74 -30.88
C LEU A 11 0.43 -11.12 -31.65
N PRO A 12 -0.84 -11.44 -31.31
CA PRO A 12 -1.99 -10.84 -31.98
C PRO A 12 -2.19 -9.39 -31.49
N VAL A 13 -1.95 -8.41 -32.36
CA VAL A 13 -2.05 -6.97 -32.03
C VAL A 13 -3.39 -6.36 -32.51
N ILE A 14 -4.37 -7.20 -32.84
CA ILE A 14 -5.64 -6.74 -33.44
C ILE A 14 -6.55 -6.10 -32.38
N ARG A 15 -6.45 -6.54 -31.13
CA ARG A 15 -7.29 -6.09 -30.01
C ARG A 15 -6.42 -5.53 -28.90
N ALA A 16 -6.99 -4.58 -28.15
CA ALA A 16 -6.42 -4.13 -26.90
C ALA A 16 -6.72 -5.19 -25.83
N ASP A 17 -5.78 -6.09 -25.58
CA ASP A 17 -5.91 -7.16 -24.59
C ASP A 17 -4.58 -7.53 -23.94
N LYS A 18 -4.68 -8.20 -22.79
CA LYS A 18 -3.56 -8.82 -22.08
C LYS A 18 -3.54 -10.32 -22.37
N ARG A 19 -2.40 -10.83 -22.82
CA ARG A 19 -2.22 -12.23 -23.22
C ARG A 19 -0.97 -12.84 -22.61
N TYR A 20 -1.10 -14.04 -22.06
CA TYR A 20 -0.01 -14.81 -21.51
C TYR A 20 0.61 -15.69 -22.59
N PHE A 21 1.94 -15.69 -22.68
CA PHE A 21 2.70 -16.57 -23.55
C PHE A 21 3.71 -17.37 -22.74
N SER A 22 3.66 -18.70 -22.90
CA SER A 22 4.62 -19.60 -22.27
C SER A 22 5.93 -19.59 -23.05
N LEU A 23 7.03 -19.24 -22.40
CA LEU A 23 8.36 -19.44 -22.93
C LEU A 23 8.73 -20.92 -22.78
N LYS A 24 9.27 -21.54 -23.84
CA LYS A 24 9.80 -22.91 -23.79
C LYS A 24 11.11 -23.01 -23.00
N HIS A 25 11.51 -21.94 -22.32
CA HIS A 25 12.65 -21.93 -21.42
C HIS A 25 12.22 -22.53 -20.07
N ARG A 26 12.83 -23.66 -19.71
CA ARG A 26 12.68 -24.27 -18.39
C ARG A 26 13.75 -23.67 -17.48
N GLY A 27 13.32 -22.93 -16.46
CA GLY A 27 14.21 -22.51 -15.38
C GLY A 27 14.72 -23.72 -14.57
N GLU A 28 15.70 -23.48 -13.70
CA GLU A 28 16.35 -24.53 -12.89
C GLU A 28 15.36 -25.39 -12.07
N ASN A 29 14.18 -24.86 -11.73
CA ASN A 29 13.13 -25.54 -10.97
C ASN A 29 12.01 -26.18 -11.83
N ASN A 30 12.22 -26.38 -13.13
CA ASN A 30 11.20 -26.92 -14.06
C ASN A 30 9.95 -26.02 -14.20
N ASP A 31 10.06 -24.75 -13.82
CA ASP A 31 9.04 -23.73 -14.07
C ASP A 31 9.05 -23.30 -15.52
N HIS A 32 7.84 -23.20 -16.09
CA HIS A 32 7.63 -22.60 -17.39
C HIS A 32 7.64 -21.09 -17.22
N TRP A 33 8.66 -20.44 -17.79
CA TRP A 33 8.70 -18.98 -17.78
C TRP A 33 7.57 -18.44 -18.65
N GLY A 34 7.00 -17.33 -18.24
CA GLY A 34 5.85 -16.72 -18.89
C GLY A 34 6.10 -15.24 -19.14
N ILE A 35 5.67 -14.77 -20.30
CA ILE A 35 5.61 -13.35 -20.60
C ILE A 35 4.17 -12.94 -20.82
N VAL A 36 3.88 -11.68 -20.50
CA VAL A 36 2.61 -11.06 -20.76
C VAL A 36 2.81 -10.03 -21.86
N SER A 37 2.00 -10.15 -22.90
CA SER A 37 1.83 -9.12 -23.91
C SER A 37 0.62 -8.28 -23.53
N ASP A 38 0.86 -7.01 -23.27
CA ASP A 38 -0.15 -6.02 -22.93
C ASP A 38 -0.29 -5.07 -24.12
N VAL A 39 -1.41 -5.15 -24.82
CA VAL A 39 -1.72 -4.30 -25.97
C VAL A 39 -2.73 -3.26 -25.52
N ALA A 40 -2.31 -1.99 -25.46
CA ALA A 40 -3.16 -0.86 -25.11
C ALA A 40 -3.28 0.11 -26.30
N VAL A 41 -4.38 0.86 -26.35
CA VAL A 41 -4.60 1.94 -27.33
C VAL A 41 -4.85 3.23 -26.59
N GLU A 42 -3.88 4.13 -26.59
CA GLU A 42 -3.94 5.44 -25.95
C GLU A 42 -3.82 6.53 -27.02
N ASP A 43 -4.79 7.45 -27.08
CA ASP A 43 -4.84 8.55 -28.05
C ASP A 43 -4.63 8.13 -29.53
N GLY A 44 -5.09 6.93 -29.88
CA GLY A 44 -4.93 6.34 -31.22
C GLY A 44 -3.57 5.69 -31.50
N ILE A 45 -2.65 5.73 -30.54
CA ILE A 45 -1.37 5.01 -30.57
C ILE A 45 -1.56 3.64 -29.95
N ARG A 46 -1.10 2.60 -30.66
CA ARG A 46 -1.07 1.23 -30.12
C ARG A 46 0.25 1.00 -29.41
N ILE A 47 0.18 0.80 -28.10
CA ILE A 47 1.34 0.51 -27.26
C ILE A 47 1.35 -0.99 -26.98
N ILE A 48 2.42 -1.66 -27.37
CA ILE A 48 2.63 -3.08 -27.11
C ILE A 48 3.72 -3.19 -26.05
N THR A 49 3.36 -3.67 -24.87
CA THR A 49 4.29 -3.88 -23.77
C THR A 49 4.51 -5.36 -23.56
N LEU A 50 5.76 -5.80 -23.68
CA LEU A 50 6.18 -7.15 -23.29
C LEU A 50 6.78 -7.09 -21.90
N ARG A 51 6.18 -7.81 -20.96
CA ARG A 51 6.56 -7.79 -19.55
C ARG A 51 6.46 -9.17 -18.92
N SER A 52 6.95 -9.30 -17.70
CA SER A 52 6.71 -10.50 -16.89
C SER A 52 5.26 -10.55 -16.39
N THR A 53 4.92 -11.67 -15.75
CA THR A 53 3.62 -11.88 -15.10
C THR A 53 3.43 -11.04 -13.83
N VAL A 54 4.49 -10.48 -13.24
CA VAL A 54 4.43 -9.81 -11.94
C VAL A 54 4.60 -8.30 -12.10
N GLN A 55 3.64 -7.55 -11.56
CA GLN A 55 3.70 -6.09 -11.44
C GLN A 55 3.67 -5.68 -9.97
N VAL A 56 4.40 -4.63 -9.65
CA VAL A 56 4.36 -4.01 -8.32
C VAL A 56 3.87 -2.58 -8.46
N HIS A 57 2.85 -2.24 -7.68
CA HIS A 57 2.21 -0.93 -7.66
C HIS A 57 2.55 -0.23 -6.35
N ASN A 58 3.15 0.95 -6.44
CA ASN A 58 3.43 1.77 -5.28
C ASN A 58 2.27 2.74 -5.02
N HIS A 59 1.50 2.53 -3.96
CA HIS A 59 0.45 3.46 -3.53
C HIS A 59 0.88 4.37 -2.38
N PHE A 60 2.16 4.35 -2.01
CA PHE A 60 2.72 5.29 -1.05
C PHE A 60 2.93 6.66 -1.67
N ASN A 61 3.01 7.68 -0.80
CA ASN A 61 3.52 9.00 -1.14
C ASN A 61 5.06 9.10 -1.12
N THR A 62 5.74 7.96 -0.91
CA THR A 62 7.21 7.84 -0.83
C THR A 62 7.68 6.81 -1.84
N PRO A 63 8.86 7.00 -2.47
CA PRO A 63 9.44 5.98 -3.34
C PRO A 63 9.76 4.69 -2.59
N VAL A 64 9.57 3.55 -3.25
CA VAL A 64 9.83 2.21 -2.69
C VAL A 64 10.81 1.46 -3.59
N ASP A 65 11.91 1.01 -3.01
CA ASP A 65 12.90 0.16 -3.68
C ASP A 65 12.46 -1.30 -3.64
N VAL A 66 12.56 -1.98 -4.79
CA VAL A 66 12.28 -3.41 -4.90
C VAL A 66 13.58 -4.19 -5.00
N TYR A 67 13.69 -5.24 -4.18
CA TYR A 67 14.80 -6.18 -4.17
C TYR A 67 14.29 -7.59 -4.43
N TYR A 68 15.16 -8.43 -4.98
CA TYR A 68 14.90 -9.84 -5.13
C TYR A 68 16.08 -10.66 -4.59
N MET A 69 15.80 -11.88 -4.16
CA MET A 69 16.85 -12.83 -3.78
C MET A 69 17.54 -13.37 -5.02
N THR A 70 18.86 -13.19 -5.11
CA THR A 70 19.65 -13.73 -6.23
C THR A 70 19.61 -15.26 -6.27
N ALA A 71 19.93 -15.87 -7.42
CA ALA A 71 19.99 -17.32 -7.57
C ALA A 71 20.98 -18.02 -6.60
N ARG A 72 21.92 -17.26 -6.02
CA ARG A 72 22.86 -17.75 -5.00
C ARG A 72 22.22 -17.90 -3.61
N GLY A 73 21.02 -17.35 -3.41
CA GLY A 73 20.23 -17.49 -2.17
C GLY A 73 20.70 -16.64 -0.99
N ASN A 74 21.82 -15.92 -1.12
CA ASN A 74 22.47 -15.22 0.01
C ASN A 74 22.62 -13.69 -0.21
N GLU A 75 22.34 -13.19 -1.42
CA GLU A 75 22.52 -11.79 -1.78
C GLU A 75 21.21 -11.21 -2.33
N LEU A 76 20.88 -9.99 -1.90
CA LEU A 76 19.76 -9.21 -2.41
C LEU A 76 20.27 -8.24 -3.48
N GLU A 77 19.64 -8.24 -4.65
CA GLU A 77 19.93 -7.29 -5.73
C GLU A 77 18.74 -6.33 -5.88
N CYS A 78 19.04 -5.03 -5.97
CA CYS A 78 18.03 -4.01 -6.24
C CYS A 78 17.60 -4.07 -7.70
N ILE A 79 16.29 -4.11 -7.94
CA ILE A 79 15.71 -4.05 -9.28
C ILE A 79 15.64 -2.60 -9.74
N SER A 80 14.92 -1.79 -8.97
CA SER A 80 14.66 -0.38 -9.25
C SER A 80 13.89 0.25 -8.08
N THR A 81 13.80 1.57 -8.12
CA THR A 81 12.99 2.40 -7.23
C THR A 81 11.67 2.74 -7.93
N ILE A 82 10.54 2.46 -7.26
CA ILE A 82 9.20 2.78 -7.75
C ILE A 82 8.77 4.13 -7.18
N GLU A 83 8.54 5.10 -8.05
CA GLU A 83 8.02 6.41 -7.66
C GLU A 83 6.60 6.34 -7.06
N PRO A 84 6.18 7.33 -6.26
CA PRO A 84 4.83 7.41 -5.71
C PRO A 84 3.75 7.30 -6.79
N GLY A 85 2.80 6.37 -6.63
CA GLY A 85 1.72 6.12 -7.60
C GLY A 85 2.15 5.38 -8.88
N ALA A 86 3.43 5.06 -9.03
CA ALA A 86 3.94 4.39 -10.22
C ALA A 86 3.83 2.85 -10.14
N ILE A 87 4.01 2.22 -11.30
CA ILE A 87 3.93 0.77 -11.48
C ILE A 87 5.22 0.31 -12.12
N ILE A 88 5.79 -0.79 -11.63
CA ILE A 88 6.95 -1.44 -12.25
C ILE A 88 6.65 -2.87 -12.66
N ASN A 89 7.21 -3.26 -13.80
CA ASN A 89 7.21 -4.63 -14.29
C ASN A 89 8.49 -5.32 -13.80
N ILE A 90 8.34 -6.42 -13.06
CA ILE A 90 9.50 -7.12 -12.48
C ILE A 90 10.26 -7.87 -13.59
N PRO A 91 11.59 -7.73 -13.72
CA PRO A 91 12.34 -8.48 -14.73
C PRO A 91 12.17 -9.99 -14.58
N LEU A 92 12.11 -10.73 -15.70
CA LEU A 92 11.96 -12.20 -15.68
C LEU A 92 13.02 -12.90 -14.82
N LYS A 93 14.26 -12.39 -14.84
CA LYS A 93 15.37 -12.88 -14.00
C LYS A 93 15.08 -12.82 -12.50
N ALA A 94 14.27 -11.85 -12.07
CA ALA A 94 13.91 -11.61 -10.68
C ALA A 94 12.61 -12.33 -10.28
N VAL A 95 11.70 -12.57 -11.23
CA VAL A 95 10.46 -13.34 -11.00
C VAL A 95 10.78 -14.82 -10.76
N TYR A 96 11.59 -15.42 -11.62
CA TYR A 96 11.83 -16.87 -11.62
C TYR A 96 13.10 -17.29 -10.87
N THR A 97 13.35 -16.69 -9.71
CA THR A 97 14.44 -17.14 -8.82
C THR A 97 14.03 -18.37 -8.02
N PRO A 98 14.99 -19.15 -7.48
CA PRO A 98 14.66 -20.36 -6.73
C PRO A 98 13.70 -20.12 -5.56
N THR A 99 13.85 -18.98 -4.87
CA THR A 99 13.02 -18.64 -3.70
C THR A 99 11.73 -17.90 -4.06
N ASN A 100 11.64 -17.22 -5.21
CA ASN A 100 10.46 -16.44 -5.64
C ASN A 100 10.08 -15.31 -4.66
N GLU A 101 11.07 -14.81 -3.93
CA GLU A 101 10.91 -13.81 -2.88
C GLU A 101 11.20 -12.41 -3.40
N LEU A 102 10.28 -11.49 -3.10
CA LEU A 102 10.45 -10.06 -3.28
C LEU A 102 10.57 -9.38 -1.92
N PHE A 103 11.49 -8.44 -1.84
CA PHE A 103 11.67 -7.61 -0.66
C PHE A 103 11.53 -6.14 -1.04
N PHE A 104 11.16 -5.32 -0.06
CA PHE A 104 10.95 -3.89 -0.27
C PHE A 104 11.81 -3.10 0.69
N SER A 105 12.24 -1.91 0.29
CA SER A 105 12.93 -0.98 1.16
C SER A 105 12.49 0.44 0.85
N ILE A 106 12.67 1.32 1.82
CA ILE A 106 12.29 2.72 1.73
C ILE A 106 13.51 3.54 2.12
N PRO A 107 13.72 4.72 1.51
CA PRO A 107 14.81 5.60 1.91
C PRO A 107 14.82 5.83 3.43
N GLY A 108 15.96 5.60 4.07
CA GLY A 108 16.11 5.69 5.53
C GLY A 108 15.76 4.42 6.33
N TYR A 109 15.12 3.43 5.71
CA TYR A 109 14.77 2.15 6.33
C TYR A 109 15.55 0.98 5.71
N SER A 110 15.65 -0.12 6.46
CA SER A 110 16.23 -1.39 6.03
C SER A 110 15.31 -2.11 5.05
N VAL A 111 15.73 -3.27 4.60
CA VAL A 111 14.90 -4.14 3.77
C VAL A 111 13.83 -4.82 4.65
N THR A 112 12.67 -5.13 4.10
CA THR A 112 11.59 -5.84 4.80
C THR A 112 12.09 -7.08 5.54
N SER A 113 11.68 -7.23 6.80
CA SER A 113 12.05 -8.38 7.65
C SER A 113 11.53 -9.72 7.13
N THR A 114 10.41 -9.71 6.40
CA THR A 114 9.82 -10.88 5.78
C THR A 114 9.65 -10.67 4.27
N PRO A 115 9.90 -11.68 3.44
CA PRO A 115 9.70 -11.59 2.00
C PRO A 115 8.22 -11.70 1.61
N PHE A 116 7.89 -11.15 0.45
CA PHE A 116 6.63 -11.45 -0.26
C PHE A 116 6.89 -12.53 -1.31
N ILE A 117 6.29 -13.71 -1.15
CA ILE A 117 6.43 -14.82 -2.09
C ILE A 117 5.30 -14.73 -3.11
N TRP A 118 5.62 -14.30 -4.33
CA TRP A 118 4.58 -14.05 -5.33
C TRP A 118 3.87 -15.34 -5.78
N LYS A 119 4.55 -16.50 -5.73
CA LYS A 119 3.97 -17.79 -6.12
C LYS A 119 2.83 -18.26 -5.23
N ASP A 120 2.75 -17.78 -3.99
CA ASP A 120 1.64 -18.13 -3.11
C ASP A 120 0.29 -17.66 -3.71
N LEU A 121 0.31 -16.66 -4.60
CA LEU A 121 -0.85 -16.17 -5.35
C LEU A 121 -1.38 -17.16 -6.41
N GLN A 122 -0.62 -18.20 -6.74
CA GLN A 122 -1.10 -19.31 -7.57
C GLN A 122 -2.09 -20.19 -6.81
N LEU A 123 -1.89 -20.32 -5.49
CA LEU A 123 -2.75 -21.10 -4.62
C LEU A 123 -3.92 -20.27 -4.09
N ASN A 124 -3.71 -18.97 -3.89
CA ASN A 124 -4.69 -18.05 -3.33
C ASN A 124 -4.94 -16.89 -4.30
N LEU A 125 -6.21 -16.62 -4.65
CA LEU A 125 -6.58 -15.52 -5.55
C LEU A 125 -6.18 -14.13 -5.03
N SER A 126 -6.03 -14.00 -3.71
CA SER A 126 -5.54 -12.79 -3.06
C SER A 126 -4.75 -13.14 -1.80
N ILE A 127 -3.62 -12.48 -1.59
CA ILE A 127 -2.81 -12.61 -0.36
C ILE A 127 -2.56 -11.23 0.20
N THR A 128 -2.72 -11.08 1.50
CA THR A 128 -2.35 -9.86 2.21
C THR A 128 -1.29 -10.17 3.25
N LYS A 129 -0.17 -9.47 3.18
CA LYS A 129 0.94 -9.62 4.13
C LYS A 129 1.36 -8.26 4.66
N LEU A 130 1.55 -8.19 5.98
CA LEU A 130 2.07 -7.02 6.65
C LEU A 130 3.57 -7.24 6.89
N MET A 131 4.38 -6.31 6.41
CA MET A 131 5.84 -6.40 6.40
C MET A 131 6.42 -5.16 7.09
N HIS A 132 7.53 -5.33 7.78
CA HIS A 132 8.15 -4.27 8.57
C HIS A 132 9.54 -3.96 8.05
N CYS A 133 9.85 -2.67 7.89
CA CYS A 133 11.20 -2.18 7.62
C CYS A 133 11.72 -1.47 8.87
N THR A 134 12.88 -1.86 9.37
CA THR A 134 13.48 -1.21 10.54
C THR A 134 14.27 0.03 10.12
N PRO A 135 14.32 1.10 10.92
CA PRO A 135 15.12 2.27 10.58
C PRO A 135 16.63 1.93 10.49
N LYS A 136 17.33 2.43 9.46
CA LYS A 136 18.78 2.16 9.23
C LYS A 136 19.68 2.88 10.24
N SER A 137 19.21 3.97 10.82
CA SER A 137 19.93 4.75 11.81
C SER A 137 19.10 4.84 13.08
N ALA A 138 19.73 4.61 14.23
CA ALA A 138 19.12 4.81 15.56
C ALA A 138 19.00 6.30 15.88
N GLY A 139 18.23 7.03 15.07
CA GLY A 139 17.89 8.44 15.24
C GLY A 139 16.48 8.65 15.81
N GLU A 140 15.90 9.84 15.59
CA GLU A 140 14.67 10.37 16.21
C GLU A 140 13.40 9.51 16.09
N CYS A 141 13.39 8.43 15.29
CA CYS A 141 12.24 7.57 15.08
C CYS A 141 12.66 6.09 15.11
N ASN A 142 12.38 5.41 16.23
CA ASN A 142 12.62 3.97 16.38
C ASN A 142 11.48 3.10 15.84
N GLU A 143 10.38 3.71 15.40
CA GLU A 143 9.21 2.99 14.91
C GLU A 143 9.46 2.41 13.50
N PRO A 144 9.11 1.13 13.28
CA PRO A 144 9.26 0.49 11.98
C PRO A 144 8.32 1.12 10.94
N PHE A 145 8.74 1.06 9.68
CA PHE A 145 7.85 1.37 8.57
C PHE A 145 7.05 0.12 8.20
N VAL A 146 5.73 0.22 8.25
CA VAL A 146 4.79 -0.87 8.00
C VAL A 146 4.29 -0.81 6.56
N ILE A 147 4.64 -1.83 5.79
CA ILE A 147 4.19 -2.02 4.42
C ILE A 147 3.14 -3.12 4.39
N LYS A 148 1.95 -2.79 3.93
CA LYS A 148 0.91 -3.76 3.63
C LYS A 148 0.97 -4.13 2.15
N ALA A 149 1.45 -5.34 1.85
CA ALA A 149 1.45 -5.87 0.50
C ALA A 149 0.18 -6.70 0.26
N VAL A 150 -0.59 -6.31 -0.74
CA VAL A 150 -1.79 -7.02 -1.21
C VAL A 150 -1.51 -7.53 -2.60
N GLY A 151 -1.33 -8.84 -2.73
CA GLY A 151 -1.23 -9.50 -4.02
C GLY A 151 -2.61 -9.90 -4.52
N GLU A 152 -2.89 -9.61 -5.78
CA GLU A 152 -4.12 -9.94 -6.50
C GLU A 152 -3.78 -10.68 -7.79
N THR A 153 -4.57 -11.71 -8.10
CA THR A 153 -4.42 -12.49 -9.32
C THR A 153 -5.46 -12.05 -10.36
N GLU A 154 -5.00 -11.56 -11.51
CA GLU A 154 -5.83 -11.17 -12.66
C GLU A 154 -5.74 -12.25 -13.74
N GLN A 155 -6.87 -12.87 -14.12
CA GLN A 155 -6.90 -13.84 -15.22
C GLN A 155 -6.85 -13.13 -16.58
N ILE A 156 -5.91 -13.55 -17.42
CA ILE A 156 -5.69 -13.01 -18.76
C ILE A 156 -5.90 -14.10 -19.83
N PHE A 157 -5.91 -13.72 -21.11
CA PHE A 157 -6.12 -14.66 -22.20
C PHE A 157 -4.89 -15.53 -22.42
N HIS A 158 -5.10 -16.81 -22.72
CA HIS A 158 -4.01 -17.73 -23.04
C HIS A 158 -3.62 -17.64 -24.51
N GLU A 159 -2.40 -17.14 -24.78
CA GLU A 159 -1.78 -17.08 -26.11
C GLU A 159 -2.71 -16.45 -27.16
N SER A 160 -2.88 -17.10 -28.32
CA SER A 160 -3.79 -16.71 -29.40
C SER A 160 -5.23 -17.21 -29.21
N THR A 161 -5.53 -17.88 -28.09
CA THR A 161 -6.87 -18.42 -27.82
C THR A 161 -7.73 -17.43 -27.04
N ASN A 162 -9.05 -17.65 -27.04
CA ASN A 162 -9.99 -16.95 -26.16
C ASN A 162 -10.21 -17.72 -24.83
N ARG A 163 -9.28 -18.60 -24.45
CA ARG A 163 -9.40 -19.41 -23.23
C ARG A 163 -8.64 -18.77 -22.08
N HIS A 164 -9.26 -18.78 -20.90
CA HIS A 164 -8.58 -18.49 -19.64
C HIS A 164 -8.09 -19.82 -19.07
N THR A 165 -6.77 -20.04 -19.07
CA THR A 165 -6.16 -21.21 -18.42
C THR A 165 -5.61 -20.80 -17.05
N MET A 166 -5.49 -21.75 -16.12
CA MET A 166 -4.91 -21.48 -14.78
C MET A 166 -3.48 -20.91 -14.83
N ALA A 167 -2.75 -21.13 -15.93
CA ALA A 167 -1.42 -20.57 -16.17
C ALA A 167 -1.44 -19.14 -16.76
N SER A 168 -2.60 -18.65 -17.21
CA SER A 168 -2.75 -17.34 -17.84
C SER A 168 -3.19 -16.30 -16.82
N THR A 169 -2.29 -15.99 -15.90
CA THR A 169 -2.55 -15.07 -14.80
C THR A 169 -1.45 -14.02 -14.69
N CYS A 170 -1.88 -12.78 -14.50
CA CYS A 170 -1.04 -11.69 -14.02
C CYS A 170 -1.14 -11.62 -12.50
N TYR A 171 -0.05 -11.27 -11.86
CA TYR A 171 0.04 -11.04 -10.42
C TYR A 171 0.34 -9.57 -10.18
N ASN A 172 -0.61 -8.87 -9.56
CA ASN A 172 -0.48 -7.46 -9.23
C ASN A 172 -0.23 -7.36 -7.72
N ILE A 173 0.91 -6.83 -7.33
CA ILE A 173 1.28 -6.64 -5.93
C ILE A 173 1.12 -5.15 -5.60
N HIS A 174 0.15 -4.83 -4.78
CA HIS A 174 -0.14 -3.48 -4.33
C HIS A 174 0.52 -3.22 -2.97
N LEU A 175 1.39 -2.21 -2.92
CA LEU A 175 2.05 -1.75 -1.71
C LEU A 175 1.27 -0.57 -1.15
N HIS A 176 0.65 -0.76 0.00
CA HIS A 176 -0.14 0.26 0.68
C HIS A 176 0.35 0.51 2.11
N PRO A 177 0.13 1.72 2.66
CA PRO A 177 0.25 1.94 4.10
C PRO A 177 -0.77 1.06 4.84
N ALA A 178 -0.39 0.54 6.01
CA ALA A 178 -1.32 -0.26 6.82
C ALA A 178 -2.53 0.57 7.28
N VAL A 179 -2.30 1.84 7.62
CA VAL A 179 -3.32 2.76 8.13
C VAL A 179 -3.29 4.10 7.41
N THR A 180 -4.45 4.65 7.14
CA THR A 180 -4.65 6.00 6.60
C THR A 180 -5.69 6.74 7.43
N LEU A 181 -5.45 8.01 7.72
CA LEU A 181 -6.35 8.88 8.46
C LEU A 181 -6.96 9.91 7.51
N LYS A 182 -8.28 10.02 7.49
CA LYS A 182 -9.02 11.00 6.71
C LYS A 182 -9.67 12.02 7.64
N ASN A 183 -9.41 13.30 7.40
CA ASN A 183 -10.06 14.39 8.11
C ASN A 183 -11.37 14.75 7.39
N CYS A 184 -12.52 14.35 7.94
CA CYS A 184 -13.83 14.77 7.45
C CYS A 184 -14.43 15.94 8.24
N LEU A 185 -13.63 16.59 9.10
CA LEU A 185 -14.04 17.80 9.82
C LEU A 185 -13.78 19.04 8.97
N PRO A 186 -14.52 20.15 9.20
CA PRO A 186 -14.28 21.42 8.52
C PRO A 186 -13.11 22.22 9.14
N VAL A 187 -12.35 21.63 10.07
CA VAL A 187 -11.21 22.24 10.75
C VAL A 187 -9.94 21.42 10.51
N ASN A 188 -8.78 22.07 10.63
CA ASN A 188 -7.49 21.37 10.57
C ASN A 188 -7.32 20.51 11.81
N ILE A 189 -6.71 19.33 11.64
CA ILE A 189 -6.29 18.47 12.74
C ILE A 189 -4.79 18.26 12.67
N ILE A 190 -4.18 17.98 13.82
CA ILE A 190 -2.79 17.53 13.93
C ILE A 190 -2.84 16.06 14.35
N CYS A 191 -2.11 15.21 13.64
CA CYS A 191 -1.96 13.80 13.99
C CYS A 191 -0.49 13.49 14.27
N CYS A 192 -0.23 12.80 15.37
CA CYS A 192 1.08 12.23 15.67
C CYS A 192 0.93 10.76 16.10
N VAL A 193 1.98 9.98 15.85
CA VAL A 193 2.09 8.60 16.31
C VAL A 193 2.88 8.62 17.60
N GLN A 194 2.46 7.84 18.59
CA GLN A 194 3.23 7.72 19.83
C GLN A 194 4.66 7.26 19.50
N ASN A 195 5.65 7.88 20.15
CA ASN A 195 7.10 7.69 19.91
C ASN A 195 7.67 8.32 18.63
N ILE A 196 6.88 9.10 17.87
CA ILE A 196 7.35 9.88 16.74
C ILE A 196 7.12 11.37 17.05
N ALA A 197 8.19 12.17 17.05
CA ALA A 197 8.12 13.59 17.36
C ALA A 197 7.49 14.44 16.22
N GLU A 198 7.36 13.87 15.03
CA GLU A 198 6.78 14.54 13.87
C GLU A 198 5.26 14.72 14.02
N GLU A 199 4.82 15.98 14.02
CA GLU A 199 3.41 16.35 13.96
C GLU A 199 2.97 16.56 12.51
N LYS A 200 1.88 15.88 12.12
CA LYS A 200 1.35 15.95 10.75
C LYS A 200 0.05 16.75 10.72
N PHE A 201 0.07 17.87 10.03
CA PHE A 201 -1.11 18.70 9.78
C PHE A 201 -1.98 18.08 8.68
N VAL A 202 -3.27 17.89 8.96
CA VAL A 202 -4.24 17.32 8.02
C VAL A 202 -5.39 18.31 7.84
N LYS A 203 -5.51 18.85 6.63
CA LYS A 203 -6.53 19.85 6.28
C LYS A 203 -7.92 19.23 6.15
N PRO A 204 -8.99 20.03 6.18
CA PRO A 204 -10.34 19.57 5.88
C PRO A 204 -10.40 18.78 4.56
N GLY A 205 -10.94 17.57 4.61
CA GLY A 205 -11.08 16.67 3.46
C GLY A 205 -9.82 15.90 3.07
N GLU A 206 -8.67 16.20 3.67
CA GLU A 206 -7.38 15.56 3.34
C GLU A 206 -7.27 14.15 3.91
N THR A 207 -6.46 13.31 3.25
CA THR A 207 -6.11 11.96 3.70
C THR A 207 -4.61 11.87 3.95
N LEU A 208 -4.25 11.48 5.16
CA LEU A 208 -2.90 11.27 5.64
C LEU A 208 -2.55 9.77 5.59
N GLN A 209 -1.45 9.42 4.93
CA GLN A 209 -0.87 8.08 5.06
C GLN A 209 -0.04 7.98 6.34
N MET A 210 -0.27 6.93 7.12
CA MET A 210 0.43 6.70 8.40
C MET A 210 1.26 5.41 8.30
N PRO A 211 2.42 5.45 7.63
CA PRO A 211 3.22 4.26 7.39
C PRO A 211 3.90 3.70 8.65
N ASN A 212 4.06 4.49 9.71
CA ASN A 212 4.67 4.06 10.97
C ASN A 212 3.64 3.61 12.02
N VAL A 213 2.42 3.31 11.59
CA VAL A 213 1.36 2.79 12.45
C VAL A 213 1.18 1.31 12.15
N ASP A 214 1.50 0.48 13.13
CA ASP A 214 1.25 -0.95 13.12
C ASP A 214 -0.03 -1.28 13.91
N PRO A 215 -1.10 -1.76 13.25
CA PRO A 215 -2.32 -2.15 13.94
C PRO A 215 -2.06 -3.21 15.01
N GLY A 216 -2.47 -2.95 16.24
CA GLY A 216 -2.34 -3.80 17.40
C GLY A 216 -1.23 -3.40 18.37
N THR A 217 -0.31 -2.52 17.96
CA THR A 217 0.84 -2.11 18.78
C THR A 217 1.00 -0.59 18.84
N SER A 218 0.65 0.14 17.78
CA SER A 218 0.79 1.59 17.74
C SER A 218 -0.41 2.32 18.34
N THR A 219 -0.11 3.46 18.96
CA THR A 219 -1.09 4.41 19.48
C THR A 219 -0.96 5.71 18.71
N ILE A 220 -2.09 6.33 18.37
CA ILE A 220 -2.13 7.63 17.70
C ILE A 220 -2.74 8.70 18.60
N VAL A 221 -2.26 9.93 18.44
CA VAL A 221 -2.76 11.10 19.13
C VAL A 221 -3.25 12.09 18.08
N ILE A 222 -4.49 12.55 18.24
CA ILE A 222 -5.10 13.55 17.35
C ILE A 222 -5.40 14.79 18.17
N ARG A 223 -5.03 15.96 17.64
CA ARG A 223 -5.23 17.27 18.26
C ARG A 223 -6.03 18.20 17.34
N LEU A 224 -6.91 18.99 17.95
CA LEU A 224 -7.57 20.13 17.33
C LEU A 224 -7.02 21.39 18.04
N PRO A 225 -6.05 22.10 17.43
CA PRO A 225 -5.34 23.19 18.12
C PRO A 225 -6.23 24.41 18.37
N ASP A 226 -7.08 24.76 17.40
CA ASP A 226 -7.83 26.03 17.40
C ASP A 226 -9.34 25.82 17.22
N TYR A 227 -9.95 24.97 18.05
CA TYR A 227 -11.41 24.77 18.02
C TYR A 227 -12.06 25.32 19.29
N LEU A 228 -13.00 26.25 19.14
CA LEU A 228 -13.67 26.93 20.27
C LEU A 228 -12.69 27.62 21.24
N GLU A 229 -11.60 28.21 20.71
CA GLU A 229 -10.53 28.85 21.49
C GLU A 229 -9.89 27.94 22.54
N LYS A 230 -9.92 26.62 22.29
CA LYS A 230 -9.36 25.59 23.14
C LYS A 230 -8.57 24.58 22.33
N GLU A 231 -7.58 24.02 22.99
CA GLU A 231 -6.88 22.86 22.48
C GLU A 231 -7.57 21.58 22.93
N TRP A 232 -7.90 20.71 21.97
CA TRP A 232 -8.51 19.41 22.23
C TRP A 232 -7.56 18.31 21.79
N SER A 233 -7.45 17.25 22.58
CA SER A 233 -6.62 16.10 22.23
C SER A 233 -7.30 14.79 22.60
N CYS A 234 -7.03 13.75 21.82
CA CYS A 234 -7.36 12.37 22.17
C CYS A 234 -6.18 11.46 21.86
N GLN A 235 -6.08 10.38 22.62
CA GLN A 235 -5.09 9.32 22.43
C GLN A 235 -5.84 7.99 22.32
N HIS A 236 -5.56 7.21 21.29
CA HIS A 236 -6.24 5.94 21.07
C HIS A 236 -5.32 4.91 20.44
N ASP A 237 -5.39 3.68 20.94
CA ASP A 237 -4.69 2.53 20.35
C ASP A 237 -5.33 2.15 19.02
N VAL A 238 -4.50 1.87 18.03
CA VAL A 238 -4.96 1.40 16.72
C VAL A 238 -5.11 -0.11 16.78
N VAL A 239 -6.32 -0.60 17.04
CA VAL A 239 -6.61 -2.03 17.15
C VAL A 239 -6.68 -2.68 15.77
N VAL A 240 -6.26 -3.96 15.62
CA VAL A 240 -6.26 -4.70 14.34
C VAL A 240 -7.65 -4.78 13.68
N ASN A 241 -8.70 -5.02 14.48
CA ASN A 241 -10.08 -5.15 14.02
C ASN A 241 -11.00 -4.24 14.83
N PRO A 242 -10.98 -2.92 14.55
CA PRO A 242 -11.83 -1.97 15.26
C PRO A 242 -13.29 -2.09 14.79
N PRO A 243 -14.27 -1.66 15.60
CA PRO A 243 -15.65 -1.54 15.15
C PRO A 243 -15.73 -0.51 14.02
N ALA A 244 -16.67 -0.72 13.07
CA ALA A 244 -16.85 0.16 11.92
C ALA A 244 -17.14 1.61 12.35
N PHE A 245 -17.90 1.81 13.42
CA PHE A 245 -18.18 3.11 14.00
C PHE A 245 -17.82 3.09 15.48
N SER A 246 -17.07 4.09 15.93
CA SER A 246 -16.79 4.36 17.33
C SER A 246 -16.87 5.86 17.62
N VAL A 247 -16.95 6.21 18.90
CA VAL A 247 -16.91 7.60 19.37
C VAL A 247 -15.58 7.79 20.09
N TRP A 248 -14.85 8.82 19.70
CA TRP A 248 -13.58 9.22 20.29
C TRP A 248 -13.79 10.48 21.09
N GLN A 249 -13.50 10.41 22.39
CA GLN A 249 -13.62 11.54 23.30
C GLN A 249 -12.33 12.35 23.27
N PHE A 250 -12.45 13.63 22.93
CA PHE A 250 -11.39 14.61 22.97
C PHE A 250 -11.51 15.45 24.22
N ASP A 251 -10.40 15.66 24.92
CA ASP A 251 -10.37 16.40 26.17
C ASP A 251 -9.54 17.68 26.03
N SER A 252 -10.03 18.74 26.66
CA SER A 252 -9.32 20.01 26.82
C SER A 252 -9.04 20.27 28.30
N TYR A 253 -7.82 20.70 28.58
CA TYR A 253 -7.29 20.96 29.93
C TYR A 253 -7.05 22.46 30.20
N ASP A 254 -7.47 23.34 29.28
CA ASP A 254 -7.27 24.80 29.39
C ASP A 254 -8.10 25.44 30.51
N SER A 255 -9.11 24.73 31.03
CA SER A 255 -9.99 25.18 32.12
C SER A 255 -9.88 24.31 33.38
N VAL A 256 -10.20 24.90 34.53
CA VAL A 256 -10.22 24.22 35.85
C VAL A 256 -11.12 22.97 35.84
N THR A 257 -12.19 23.00 35.06
CA THR A 257 -13.02 21.85 34.74
C THR A 257 -12.59 21.24 33.41
N LYS A 258 -12.33 19.93 33.41
CA LYS A 258 -12.16 19.13 32.21
C LYS A 258 -13.41 19.28 31.32
N VAL A 259 -13.21 19.67 30.07
CA VAL A 259 -14.28 19.71 29.06
C VAL A 259 -13.97 18.66 28.01
N SER A 260 -15.00 17.96 27.57
CA SER A 260 -14.89 16.87 26.62
C SER A 260 -15.75 17.12 25.38
N LEU A 261 -15.24 16.67 24.24
CA LEU A 261 -15.84 16.77 22.91
C LEU A 261 -15.85 15.38 22.27
N ASP A 262 -17.02 14.89 21.91
CA ASP A 262 -17.17 13.58 21.27
C ASP A 262 -17.20 13.71 19.75
N LEU A 263 -16.28 13.02 19.08
CA LEU A 263 -16.23 12.94 17.62
C LEU A 263 -16.39 11.49 17.16
N GLY A 264 -16.96 11.31 15.97
CA GLY A 264 -17.12 9.99 15.36
C GLY A 264 -15.84 9.53 14.67
N MET A 265 -15.51 8.25 14.83
CA MET A 265 -14.48 7.57 14.05
C MET A 265 -15.12 6.45 13.24
N HIS A 266 -15.02 6.54 11.92
CA HIS A 266 -15.50 5.51 11.00
C HIS A 266 -14.30 4.77 10.41
N VAL A 267 -14.21 3.46 10.63
CA VAL A 267 -13.13 2.62 10.15
C VAL A 267 -13.64 1.63 9.12
N LEU A 268 -12.98 1.59 7.97
CA LEU A 268 -13.27 0.65 6.90
C LEU A 268 -11.97 0.09 6.30
N THR A 269 -12.03 -1.14 5.82
CA THR A 269 -10.90 -1.76 5.12
C THR A 269 -11.07 -1.58 3.63
N LYS A 270 -10.12 -0.90 2.97
CA LYS A 270 -10.13 -0.68 1.51
C LYS A 270 -8.79 -1.09 0.92
N GLY A 271 -8.80 -2.01 -0.05
CA GLY A 271 -7.57 -2.51 -0.68
C GLY A 271 -6.60 -3.09 0.35
N GLY A 272 -7.12 -3.76 1.38
CA GLY A 272 -6.37 -4.22 2.54
C GLY A 272 -6.07 -3.13 3.58
N SER A 273 -5.86 -1.86 3.23
CA SER A 273 -5.56 -0.81 4.21
C SER A 273 -6.71 -0.46 5.14
N MET A 274 -6.40 -0.13 6.39
CA MET A 274 -7.34 0.45 7.35
C MET A 274 -7.49 1.94 7.07
N VAL A 275 -8.70 2.37 6.75
CA VAL A 275 -9.04 3.78 6.50
C VAL A 275 -9.87 4.29 7.68
N MET A 276 -9.26 5.16 8.48
CA MET A 276 -9.86 5.80 9.65
C MET A 276 -10.36 7.18 9.24
N SER A 277 -11.66 7.42 9.30
CA SER A 277 -12.27 8.71 8.97
C SER A 277 -12.79 9.38 10.23
N LEU A 278 -12.15 10.48 10.63
CA LEU A 278 -12.61 11.30 11.74
C LEU A 278 -13.71 12.25 11.24
N TYR A 279 -14.90 12.19 11.83
CA TYR A 279 -16.06 12.92 11.37
C TYR A 279 -16.95 13.41 12.52
N CYS A 280 -17.85 14.32 12.21
CA CYS A 280 -18.90 14.75 13.11
C CYS A 280 -20.25 14.64 12.37
N PRO A 281 -21.25 13.92 12.92
CA PRO A 281 -22.55 13.77 12.26
C PRO A 281 -23.27 15.09 11.99
N PHE A 282 -23.15 16.04 12.93
CA PHE A 282 -23.77 17.35 12.84
C PHE A 282 -22.74 18.43 13.19
N TRP A 283 -22.44 19.30 12.23
CA TRP A 283 -21.56 20.45 12.47
C TRP A 283 -22.38 21.74 12.39
N MET A 284 -22.46 22.47 13.50
CA MET A 284 -23.18 23.74 13.55
C MET A 284 -22.23 24.90 13.29
N LEU A 285 -22.55 25.71 12.29
CA LEU A 285 -21.81 26.93 11.96
C LEU A 285 -22.56 28.12 12.53
N ASN A 286 -21.96 28.73 13.54
CA ASN A 286 -22.44 29.98 14.08
C ASN A 286 -21.97 31.15 13.21
N LYS A 287 -22.91 31.90 12.63
CA LYS A 287 -22.62 33.11 11.82
C LYS A 287 -22.92 34.41 12.56
N THR A 288 -23.30 34.34 13.84
CA THR A 288 -23.77 35.51 14.59
C THR A 288 -22.70 36.12 15.50
N ASP A 289 -21.45 35.63 15.46
CA ASP A 289 -20.33 36.04 16.35
C ASP A 289 -20.63 36.00 17.87
N LEU A 290 -21.75 35.39 18.27
CA LEU A 290 -22.22 35.29 19.65
C LEU A 290 -22.04 33.86 20.15
N LEU A 291 -21.43 33.65 21.32
CA LEU A 291 -21.28 32.32 21.92
C LEU A 291 -22.63 31.60 22.03
N ILE A 292 -22.74 30.44 21.36
CA ILE A 292 -23.91 29.56 21.45
C ILE A 292 -23.63 28.53 22.55
N SER A 293 -24.50 28.48 23.55
CA SER A 293 -24.52 27.41 24.55
C SER A 293 -25.77 26.57 24.34
N TYR A 294 -25.60 25.25 24.19
CA TYR A 294 -26.69 24.30 24.27
C TYR A 294 -26.82 23.83 25.73
N ARG A 295 -28.06 23.67 26.20
CA ARG A 295 -28.41 23.03 27.47
C ARG A 295 -29.06 21.68 27.19
#